data_AF-A0A2V8BFN5-F1
#
_entry.id   AF-A0A2V8BFN5-F1
#
_cell.length_a   1.000
_cell.length_b   1.000
_cell.length_c   1.000
_cell.angle_alpha   90.00
_cell.angle_beta   90.00
_cell.angle_gamma   90.00
#
_symmetry.space_group_name_H-M   'P 1'
#
loop_
_entity.id
_entity.type
_entity.pdbx_description
1 polymer ?
#
loop_
_entity_poly.entity_id
_entity_poly.type
_entity_poly.pdbx_seq_one_letter_code
_entity_poly.pdbx_strand_id
1 'polypeptide(L)'
;DFIRIFENYCKTREIPFERHVVEYMLDDYYRPNKIPLRGCQPRDLITQALTLAAYLGQPARLTPELMDAACRSYFVHDRELPATYA
;
A
#
# COMPACT_ATOMS: atom_id res chain seq x y z
N ASP A 1 -11.54 -2.90 10.89
CA ASP A 1 -10.25 -3.53 11.26
C ASP A 1 -9.04 -3.12 10.42
N PHE A 2 -9.19 -2.93 9.10
CA PHE A 2 -8.06 -2.64 8.20
C PHE A 2 -7.17 -1.45 8.64
N ILE A 3 -7.77 -0.29 8.91
CA ILE A 3 -7.07 0.91 9.37
C ILE A 3 -6.35 0.67 10.71
N ARG A 4 -6.95 -0.11 11.62
CA ARG A 4 -6.36 -0.44 12.92
C ARG A 4 -5.12 -1.34 12.78
N ILE A 5 -5.13 -2.28 11.84
CA ILE A 5 -3.94 -3.09 11.52
C ILE A 5 -2.83 -2.18 10.97
N PHE A 6 -3.21 -1.23 10.12
CA PHE A 6 -2.31 -0.23 9.54
C PHE A 6 -1.64 0.60 10.64
N GLU A 7 -2.43 1.20 11.52
CA GLU A 7 -1.97 2.01 12.64
C GLU A 7 -1.04 1.22 13.56
N ASN A 8 -1.43 0.01 13.98
CA ASN A 8 -0.62 -0.81 14.87
C ASN A 8 0.74 -1.14 14.25
N TYR A 9 0.78 -1.42 12.95
CA TYR A 9 2.03 -1.76 12.27
C TYR A 9 2.95 -0.55 12.07
N CYS A 10 2.37 0.62 11.79
CA CYS A 10 3.12 1.88 11.77
C CYS A 10 3.75 2.18 13.13
N LYS A 11 3.00 1.96 14.23
CA LYS A 11 3.51 2.09 15.60
C LYS A 11 4.68 1.15 15.89
N THR A 12 4.59 -0.12 15.48
CA THR A 12 5.69 -1.09 15.65
C THR A 12 6.97 -0.69 14.92
N ARG A 13 6.85 0.09 13.84
CA ARG A 13 7.99 0.57 13.04
C ARG A 13 8.38 2.02 13.34
N GLU A 14 7.76 2.64 14.35
CA GLU A 14 7.99 4.04 14.74
C GLU A 14 7.78 5.05 13.60
N ILE A 15 6.83 4.76 12.71
CA ILE A 15 6.51 5.59 11.55
C ILE A 15 5.28 6.46 11.85
N PRO A 16 5.27 7.74 11.41
CA PRO A 16 4.09 8.58 11.49
C PRO A 16 2.91 7.95 10.75
N PHE A 17 1.83 7.67 11.47
CA PHE A 17 0.59 7.20 10.90
C PHE A 17 -0.36 8.37 10.66
N GLU A 18 -0.72 8.57 9.40
CA GLU A 18 -1.66 9.61 8.99
C GLU A 18 -2.91 8.94 8.41
N ARG A 19 -4.01 8.95 9.18
CA ARG A 19 -5.26 8.27 8.82
C ARG A 19 -5.78 8.65 7.43
N HIS A 20 -5.68 9.93 7.07
CA HIS A 20 -6.17 10.44 5.79
C HIS A 20 -5.46 9.80 4.59
N VAL A 21 -4.19 9.37 4.73
CA VAL A 21 -3.43 8.73 3.66
C VAL A 21 -4.04 7.36 3.33
N VAL A 22 -4.42 6.60 4.36
CA VAL A 22 -5.05 5.29 4.18
C VAL A 22 -6.47 5.45 3.65
N GLU A 23 -7.22 6.44 4.13
CA GLU A 23 -8.57 6.72 3.63
C GLU A 23 -8.54 7.12 2.15
N TYR A 24 -7.60 7.99 1.76
CA TYR A 24 -7.37 8.36 0.35
C TYR A 24 -7.03 7.13 -0.50
N MET A 25 -6.09 6.30 -0.08
CA MET A 25 -5.72 5.06 -0.79
C MET A 25 -6.92 4.10 -0.96
N LEU A 26 -7.77 3.99 0.06
CA LEU A 26 -8.96 3.15 -0.01
C LEU A 26 -10.00 3.69 -1.00
N ASP A 27 -10.22 5.00 -0.99
CA ASP A 27 -11.21 5.64 -1.85
C ASP A 27 -10.73 5.75 -3.32
N ASP A 28 -9.44 5.99 -3.54
CA ASP A 28 -8.85 6.16 -4.88
C ASP A 28 -8.51 4.82 -5.56
N TYR A 29 -7.98 3.84 -4.81
CA TYR A 29 -7.54 2.57 -5.40
C TYR A 29 -8.50 1.41 -5.11
N TYR A 30 -8.88 1.19 -3.85
CA TYR A 30 -9.66 0.00 -3.49
C TYR A 30 -11.10 0.05 -4.01
N ARG A 31 -11.80 1.18 -3.83
CA ARG A 31 -13.20 1.31 -4.26
C ARG A 31 -13.36 1.19 -5.77
N PRO A 32 -12.59 1.90 -6.62
CA PRO A 32 -12.80 1.84 -8.07
C PRO A 32 -12.43 0.47 -8.65
N ASN A 33 -11.39 -0.18 -8.09
CA ASN A 33 -10.97 -1.52 -8.50
C ASN A 33 -11.76 -2.65 -7.80
N LYS A 34 -12.73 -2.33 -6.93
CA LYS A 34 -13.56 -3.29 -6.17
C LYS A 34 -12.73 -4.33 -5.41
N ILE A 35 -11.59 -3.93 -4.87
CA ILE A 35 -10.65 -4.83 -4.21
C ILE A 35 -11.21 -5.21 -2.83
N PRO A 36 -11.32 -6.52 -2.50
CA PRO A 36 -11.75 -6.94 -1.18
C PRO A 36 -10.67 -6.63 -0.13
N LEU A 37 -11.10 -6.04 1.00
CA LEU A 37 -10.22 -5.74 2.13
C LEU A 37 -9.81 -7.04 2.83
N ARG A 38 -8.53 -7.42 2.70
CA ARG A 38 -7.96 -8.58 3.40
C ARG A 38 -7.03 -8.11 4.50
N GLY A 39 -7.01 -8.84 5.62
CA GLY A 39 -6.18 -8.47 6.78
C GLY A 39 -4.66 -8.58 6.56
N CYS A 40 -4.20 -9.29 5.52
CA CYS A 40 -2.78 -9.41 5.14
C CYS A 40 -2.27 -8.18 4.36
N GLN A 41 -3.08 -7.66 3.44
CA GLN A 41 -2.73 -6.54 2.54
C GLN A 41 -2.14 -5.30 3.25
N PRO A 42 -2.67 -4.81 4.40
CA PRO A 42 -2.16 -3.57 4.97
C PRO A 42 -0.68 -3.66 5.37
N ARG A 43 -0.24 -4.82 5.88
CA ARG A 43 1.18 -5.00 6.28
C ARG A 43 2.10 -5.07 5.06
N ASP A 44 1.65 -5.74 4.02
CA ASP A 44 2.41 -5.87 2.78
C ASP A 44 2.55 -4.51 2.08
N LEU A 45 1.46 -3.76 1.97
CA LEU A 45 1.44 -2.42 1.37
C LEU A 45 2.36 -1.45 2.12
N ILE A 46 2.31 -1.43 3.45
CA ILE A 46 3.24 -0.61 4.25
C ILE A 46 4.69 -1.02 3.98
N THR A 47 4.96 -2.32 3.93
CA THR A 47 6.33 -2.82 3.69
C THR A 47 6.84 -2.42 2.30
N GLN A 48 6.00 -2.50 1.27
CA GLN A 48 6.35 -2.03 -0.06
C GLN A 48 6.55 -0.51 -0.11
N ALA A 49 5.65 0.28 0.49
CA ALA A 49 5.77 1.73 0.54
C ALA A 49 7.09 2.17 1.22
N LEU A 50 7.49 1.50 2.29
CA LEU A 50 8.76 1.79 2.98
C LEU A 50 9.98 1.34 2.21
N THR A 51 9.89 0.18 1.54
CA THR A 51 10.95 -0.28 0.63
C THR A 51 11.15 0.73 -0.51
N LEU A 52 10.06 1.25 -1.06
CA LEU A 52 10.09 2.27 -2.09
C LEU A 52 10.66 3.60 -1.57
N ALA A 53 10.25 4.04 -0.39
CA ALA A 53 10.81 5.24 0.24
C ALA A 53 12.34 5.10 0.43
N ALA A 54 12.80 3.96 0.94
CA ALA A 54 14.21 3.66 1.11
C ALA A 54 14.97 3.65 -0.22
N TYR A 55 14.39 3.06 -1.27
CA TYR A 55 14.95 3.06 -2.61
C TYR A 55 15.08 4.47 -3.21
N LEU A 56 14.10 5.33 -2.98
CA LEU A 56 14.08 6.72 -3.42
C LEU A 56 14.92 7.65 -2.53
N GLY A 57 15.54 7.16 -1.46
CA GLY A 57 16.28 7.97 -0.49
C GLY A 57 15.38 8.94 0.31
N GLN A 58 14.08 8.64 0.39
CA GLN A 58 13.09 9.43 1.11
C GLN A 58 12.98 8.97 2.56
N PRO A 59 12.53 9.85 3.48
CA PRO A 59 12.25 9.45 4.86
C PRO A 59 11.17 8.35 4.88
N ALA A 60 11.28 7.45 5.86
CA ALA A 60 10.31 6.37 6.10
C ALA A 60 8.96 6.93 6.60
N ARG A 61 8.22 7.56 5.68
CA ARG A 61 6.90 8.14 5.91
C ARG A 61 5.93 7.56 4.89
N LEU A 62 4.71 7.30 5.34
CA LEU A 62 3.62 6.86 4.49
C LEU A 62 2.96 8.10 3.88
N THR A 63 3.27 8.38 2.62
CA THR A 63 2.61 9.43 1.85
C THR A 63 1.59 8.84 0.88
N PRO A 64 0.59 9.61 0.43
CA PRO A 64 -0.38 9.16 -0.57
C PRO A 64 0.28 8.62 -1.83
N GLU A 65 1.36 9.25 -2.30
CA GLU A 65 2.08 8.88 -3.52
C GLU A 65 2.81 7.54 -3.36
N LEU A 66 3.48 7.34 -2.22
CA LEU A 66 4.16 6.08 -1.91
C LEU A 66 3.15 4.94 -1.73
N MET A 67 1.99 5.23 -1.14
CA MET A 67 0.92 4.26 -0.98
C MET A 67 0.25 3.89 -2.31
N ASP A 68 0.03 4.86 -3.19
CA ASP A 68 -0.48 4.58 -4.55
C ASP A 68 0.53 3.75 -5.34
N ALA A 69 1.81 4.13 -5.31
CA ALA A 69 2.87 3.36 -5.97
C ALA A 69 2.99 1.93 -5.40
N ALA A 70 2.90 1.77 -4.08
CA ALA A 70 2.87 0.45 -3.44
C ALA A 70 1.62 -0.36 -3.84
N CYS A 71 0.43 0.26 -3.89
CA CYS A 71 -0.78 -0.42 -4.36
C CYS A 71 -0.61 -0.88 -5.81
N ARG A 72 -0.18 0.03 -6.70
CA ARG A 72 0.08 -0.31 -8.10
C ARG A 72 1.03 -1.48 -8.22
N SER A 73 2.14 -1.47 -7.46
CA SER A 73 3.15 -2.54 -7.44
C SER A 73 2.61 -3.87 -6.90
N TYR A 74 1.88 -3.84 -5.77
CA TYR A 74 1.31 -5.01 -5.13
C TYR A 74 0.22 -5.68 -5.97
N PHE A 75 -0.62 -4.88 -6.61
CA PHE A 75 -1.74 -5.34 -7.43
C PHE A 75 -1.40 -5.47 -8.93
N VAL A 76 -0.12 -5.33 -9.35
CA VAL A 76 0.31 -5.51 -10.77
C VAL A 76 -0.14 -6.86 -11.32
N HIS A 77 -0.12 -7.93 -10.51
CA HIS A 77 -0.48 -9.28 -10.97
C HIS A 77 -1.97 -9.45 -11.34
N ASP A 78 -2.86 -8.52 -10.98
CA ASP A 78 -4.24 -8.50 -11.53
C ASP A 78 -4.29 -7.95 -12.98
N ARG A 79 -3.17 -7.41 -13.49
CA ARG A 79 -2.97 -7.06 -14.91
C ARG A 79 -1.93 -7.96 -15.56
N GLU A 80 -2.02 -9.28 -15.41
CA GLU A 80 -1.33 -10.16 -16.35
C GLU A 80 -2.02 -10.07 -17.73
N LEU A 81 -1.39 -9.34 -18.65
CA LEU A 81 -1.51 -9.67 -20.06
C LEU A 81 -1.13 -11.16 -20.22
N PRO A 82 -1.83 -11.93 -21.06
CA PRO A 82 -1.50 -13.34 -21.25
C PRO A 82 -0.05 -13.42 -21.67
N ALA A 83 0.79 -14.04 -20.86
CA ALA A 83 2.14 -14.38 -21.24
C ALA A 83 2.05 -15.34 -22.43
N THR A 84 2.09 -14.80 -23.65
CA THR A 84 2.27 -15.59 -24.85
C THR A 84 3.72 -16.04 -24.87
N TYR A 85 3.96 -17.24 -24.36
CA TYR A 85 5.17 -17.98 -24.68
C TYR A 85 5.00 -18.48 -26.12
N ALA A 86 5.79 -17.89 -27.03
CA ALA A 86 5.92 -18.32 -28.42
C ALA A 86 6.80 -19.57 -28.53
#